data_AF-A0A9P7BJY3-F1
#
_entry.id   AF-A0A9P7BJY3-F1
#
_cell.length_a   1.000
_cell.length_b   1.000
_cell.length_c   1.000
_cell.angle_alpha   90.00
_cell.angle_beta   90.00
_cell.angle_gamma   90.00
#
_symmetry.space_group_name_H-M   'P 1'
#
loop_
_entity.id
_entity.type
_entity.pdbx_description
1 polymer ?
#
loop_
_entity_poly.entity_id
_entity_poly.type
_entity_poly.pdbx_seq_one_letter_code
_entity_poly.pdbx_strand_id
1 'polypeptide(L)'
;MVCDDIDALAELAAAGAGITRLAAFVAAPYLRDGRLQAVFGADTAWRPEPMEVYFCVSDRRDFTAKIRALFEHLQAGMAPAWQV
;
A
#
# COMPACT_ATOMS: atom_id res chain seq x y z
N MET A 1 -1.64 -18.37 -8.96
CA MET A 1 -0.43 -18.34 -8.11
C MET A 1 -0.82 -17.80 -6.75
N VAL A 2 -0.21 -18.30 -5.69
CA VAL A 2 -0.47 -17.85 -4.31
C VAL A 2 0.87 -17.41 -3.73
N CYS A 3 0.92 -16.19 -3.21
CA CYS A 3 2.07 -15.61 -2.54
C CYS A 3 1.54 -14.84 -1.33
N ASP A 4 2.24 -14.93 -0.22
CA ASP A 4 1.89 -14.32 1.07
C ASP A 4 2.67 -13.03 1.36
N ASP A 5 3.57 -12.63 0.46
CA ASP A 5 4.34 -11.40 0.53
C ASP A 5 3.96 -10.45 -0.62
N ILE A 6 3.67 -9.20 -0.29
CA ILE A 6 3.12 -8.24 -1.25
C ILE A 6 4.17 -7.73 -2.25
N ASP A 7 5.43 -7.66 -1.83
CA ASP A 7 6.53 -7.20 -2.68
C ASP A 7 6.92 -8.31 -3.67
N ALA A 8 6.99 -9.55 -3.20
CA ALA A 8 7.15 -10.71 -4.06
C ALA A 8 5.99 -10.85 -5.07
N LEU A 9 4.75 -10.61 -4.64
CA LEU A 9 3.59 -10.64 -5.53
C LEU A 9 3.67 -9.55 -6.62
N ALA A 10 4.20 -8.36 -6.29
CA ALA A 10 4.42 -7.29 -7.26
C ALA A 10 5.51 -7.65 -8.28
N GLU A 11 6.64 -8.22 -7.85
CA GLU A 11 7.72 -8.68 -8.72
C GLU A 11 7.27 -9.82 -9.64
N LEU A 12 6.49 -10.78 -9.12
CA LEU A 12 5.92 -11.86 -9.91
C LEU A 12 4.98 -11.33 -11.01
N ALA A 13 4.12 -10.37 -10.69
CA ALA A 13 3.26 -9.72 -11.68
C ALA A 13 4.08 -8.95 -12.73
N ALA A 14 5.10 -8.21 -12.30
CA ALA A 14 6.02 -7.50 -13.19
C ALA A 14 6.82 -8.44 -14.11
N ALA A 15 7.05 -9.68 -13.68
CA ALA A 15 7.65 -10.75 -14.48
C ALA A 15 6.65 -11.47 -15.42
N GLY A 16 5.41 -11.00 -15.49
CA GLY A 16 4.39 -11.54 -16.40
C GLY A 16 3.63 -12.75 -15.87
N ALA A 17 3.69 -13.03 -14.57
CA ALA A 17 3.06 -14.21 -14.00
C ALA A 17 1.54 -14.06 -13.74
N GLY A 18 0.94 -12.91 -14.10
CA GLY A 18 -0.50 -12.70 -14.12
C GLY A 18 -0.96 -11.33 -13.62
N ILE A 19 -2.26 -11.21 -13.37
CA ILE A 19 -2.91 -10.02 -12.79
C ILE A 19 -2.98 -10.17 -11.28
N THR A 20 -2.70 -9.09 -10.54
CA THR A 20 -2.81 -9.04 -9.08
C THR A 20 -3.43 -7.71 -8.62
N ARG A 21 -3.92 -7.69 -7.38
CA ARG A 21 -4.35 -6.48 -6.67
C ARG A 21 -3.25 -6.07 -5.69
N LEU A 22 -2.72 -4.87 -5.85
CA LEU A 22 -1.69 -4.31 -4.97
C LEU A 22 -2.21 -3.03 -4.30
N ALA A 23 -1.64 -2.69 -3.15
CA ALA A 23 -1.80 -1.36 -2.58
C ALA A 23 -1.16 -0.31 -3.51
N ALA A 24 -1.77 0.87 -3.62
CA ALA A 24 -1.33 1.89 -4.56
C ALA A 24 0.14 2.31 -4.34
N PHE A 25 0.60 2.39 -3.09
CA PHE A 25 1.98 2.73 -2.76
C PHE A 25 3.00 1.64 -3.15
N VAL A 26 2.60 0.36 -3.18
CA VAL A 26 3.44 -0.77 -3.66
C VAL A 26 3.52 -0.75 -5.19
N ALA A 27 2.39 -0.54 -5.88
CA ALA A 27 2.35 -0.55 -7.34
C ALA A 27 3.00 0.68 -8.00
N ALA A 28 3.01 1.83 -7.31
CA ALA A 28 3.47 3.11 -7.84
C ALA A 28 4.83 3.08 -8.57
N PRO A 29 5.93 2.51 -8.01
CA PRO A 29 7.20 2.43 -8.73
C PRO A 29 7.10 1.61 -10.02
N TYR A 30 6.45 0.45 -10.00
CA TYR A 30 6.32 -0.41 -11.17
C TYR A 30 5.45 0.20 -12.28
N LEU A 31 4.39 0.93 -11.91
CA LEU A 31 3.56 1.67 -12.85
C LEU A 31 4.35 2.81 -13.50
N ARG A 32 5.15 3.54 -12.71
CA ARG A 32 6.00 4.63 -13.20
C ARG A 32 7.05 4.14 -14.20
N ASP A 33 7.63 2.98 -13.91
CA ASP A 33 8.68 2.36 -14.75
C ASP A 33 8.10 1.56 -15.93
N GLY A 34 6.77 1.48 -16.06
CA GLY A 34 6.10 0.72 -17.12
C GLY A 34 6.20 -0.81 -16.98
N ARG A 35 6.66 -1.30 -15.82
CA ARG A 35 6.74 -2.73 -15.49
C ARG A 35 5.38 -3.34 -15.15
N LEU A 36 4.44 -2.50 -14.70
CA LEU A 36 3.04 -2.87 -14.49
C LEU A 36 2.11 -1.92 -15.24
N GLN A 37 0.89 -2.38 -15.49
CA GLN A 37 -0.19 -1.58 -16.08
C GLN A 37 -1.48 -1.78 -15.28
N ALA A 38 -2.24 -0.69 -15.07
CA ALA A 38 -3.57 -0.79 -14.47
C ALA A 38 -4.54 -1.50 -15.43
N VAL A 39 -5.18 -2.56 -14.93
CA VAL A 39 -6.13 -3.38 -15.70
C VAL A 39 -7.51 -2.71 -15.80
N PHE A 40 -7.95 -2.07 -14.71
CA PHE A 40 -9.22 -1.36 -14.64
C PHE A 40 -8.95 0.14 -14.46
N GLY A 41 -9.48 0.97 -15.37
CA GLY A 41 -9.33 2.42 -15.38
C GLY A 41 -10.43 3.17 -14.59
N ALA A 42 -10.42 4.50 -14.71
CA ALA A 42 -11.40 5.37 -14.04
C ALA A 42 -12.84 5.15 -14.54
N ASP A 43 -12.99 4.68 -15.78
CA ASP A 43 -14.29 4.50 -16.46
C ASP A 43 -14.98 3.18 -16.10
N THR A 44 -14.37 2.36 -15.23
CA THR A 44 -15.00 1.11 -14.78
C THR A 44 -15.80 1.34 -13.50
N ALA A 45 -16.96 0.69 -13.41
CA ALA A 45 -17.76 0.65 -12.18
C ALA A 45 -17.10 -0.20 -11.07
N TRP A 46 -16.08 -1.00 -11.42
CA TRP A 46 -15.39 -1.85 -10.46
C TRP A 46 -14.39 -1.04 -9.65
N ARG A 47 -14.53 -1.06 -8.33
CA ARG A 47 -13.55 -0.53 -7.39
C ARG A 47 -13.25 -1.57 -6.34
N PRO A 48 -11.97 -1.81 -6.03
CA PRO A 48 -11.62 -2.67 -4.91
C PRO A 48 -12.10 -2.03 -3.61
N GLU A 49 -12.45 -2.85 -2.62
CA GLU A 49 -12.75 -2.36 -1.27
C GLU A 49 -11.58 -1.53 -0.73
N PRO A 50 -11.82 -0.39 -0.05
CA PRO A 50 -10.74 0.39 0.56
C PRO A 50 -9.91 -0.46 1.50
N MET A 51 -8.59 -0.24 1.50
CA MET A 51 -7.68 -0.84 2.46
C MET A 51 -7.31 0.22 3.49
N GLU A 52 -7.48 -0.11 4.77
CA GLU A 52 -7.12 0.76 5.88
C GLU A 52 -5.79 0.31 6.48
N VAL A 53 -4.96 1.29 6.84
CA VAL A 53 -3.67 1.06 7.49
C VAL A 53 -3.73 1.64 8.89
N TYR A 54 -3.35 0.83 9.87
CA TYR A 54 -3.46 1.17 11.28
C TYR A 54 -2.08 1.22 11.93
N PHE A 55 -1.85 2.26 12.73
CA PHE A 55 -0.71 2.32 13.63
C PHE A 55 -1.09 1.67 14.97
N CYS A 56 -0.77 0.39 15.11
CA CYS A 56 -1.18 -0.40 16.27
C CYS A 56 -0.14 -0.38 17.40
N VAL A 57 -0.62 -0.19 18.62
CA VAL A 57 0.12 -0.40 19.87
C VAL A 57 -0.62 -1.45 20.71
N SER A 58 0.08 -2.14 21.62
CA SER A 58 -0.51 -3.22 22.41
C SER A 58 -1.64 -2.72 23.31
N ASP A 59 -1.45 -1.58 23.98
CA ASP A 59 -2.49 -0.89 24.74
C ASP A 59 -2.42 0.63 24.49
N ARG A 60 -3.54 1.34 24.68
CA ARG A 60 -3.61 2.80 24.54
C ARG A 60 -2.55 3.53 25.38
N ARG A 61 -2.18 2.99 26.54
CA ARG A 61 -1.15 3.56 27.43
C ARG A 61 0.27 3.49 26.83
N ASP A 62 0.49 2.59 25.86
CA ASP A 62 1.78 2.38 25.21
C ASP A 62 2.04 3.44 24.12
N PHE A 63 1.07 4.32 23.85
CA PHE A 63 1.23 5.51 23.02
C PHE A 63 2.00 6.63 23.77
N THR A 64 3.21 6.28 24.21
CA THR A 64 4.15 7.15 24.94
C THR A 64 4.61 8.33 24.08
N ALA A 65 5.28 9.31 24.69
CA ALA A 65 5.81 10.48 23.98
C ALA A 65 6.73 10.10 22.79
N LYS A 66 7.55 9.05 22.92
CA LYS A 66 8.42 8.59 21.83
C LYS A 66 7.63 7.97 20.69
N ILE A 67 6.61 7.17 21.00
CA ILE A 67 5.75 6.53 20.00
C ILE A 67 4.90 7.59 19.28
N ARG A 68 4.40 8.58 20.02
CA ARG A 68 3.72 9.74 19.44
C ARG A 68 4.61 10.50 18.47
N ALA A 69 5.85 10.80 18.86
CA ALA A 69 6.81 11.48 17.98
C ALA A 69 7.10 10.67 16.70
N LEU A 70 7.20 9.34 16.81
CA LEU A 70 7.32 8.47 15.63
C LEU A 70 6.07 8.55 14.74
N PHE A 71 4.88 8.46 15.32
CA PHE A 71 3.63 8.56 14.59
C PHE A 71 3.49 9.89 13.84
N GLU A 72 3.79 11.00 14.51
CA GLU A 72 3.79 12.35 13.90
C GLU A 72 4.81 12.45 12.75
N HIS A 73 6.01 11.88 12.94
CA HIS A 73 7.03 11.84 11.89
C HIS A 73 6.58 11.02 10.67
N LEU A 74 5.97 9.85 10.90
CA LEU A 74 5.44 9.00 9.84
C LEU A 74 4.32 9.71 9.09
N GLN A 75 3.34 10.31 9.78
CA GLN A 75 2.26 11.08 9.15
C GLN A 75 2.81 12.21 8.27
N ALA A 76 3.81 12.95 8.76
CA ALA A 76 4.42 14.04 8.01
C ALA A 76 5.16 13.56 6.75
N GLY A 77 5.70 12.34 6.77
CA GLY A 77 6.41 11.72 5.63
C GLY A 77 5.49 11.03 4.62
N MET A 78 4.24 10.76 4.97
CA MET A 78 3.30 10.09 4.07
C MET A 78 2.73 11.06 3.03
N ALA A 79 2.50 10.57 1.82
CA ALA A 79 1.81 11.33 0.79
C ALA A 79 0.40 11.73 1.28
N PRO A 80 -0.13 12.91 0.91
CA PRO A 80 -1.43 13.39 1.41
C PRO A 80 -2.58 12.40 1.19
N ALA A 81 -2.52 11.60 0.11
CA ALA A 81 -3.52 10.58 -0.19
C ALA A 81 -3.54 9.41 0.81
N TRP A 82 -2.53 9.28 1.67
CA TRP A 82 -2.33 8.14 2.59
C TRP A 82 -2.19 8.56 4.06
N GLN A 83 -2.33 9.84 4.37
CA GLN A 83 -2.37 10.32 5.75
C GLN A 83 -3.69 9.89 6.39
N VAL A 84 -3.63 9.42 7.64
CA VAL A 84 -4.77 8.93 8.45
C VAL A 84 -4.89 9.75 9.71
#